data_AF-A0A2E8Y920-F1
#
_entry.id   AF-A0A2E8Y920-F1
#
_cell.length_a   1.000
_cell.length_b   1.000
_cell.length_c   1.000
_cell.angle_alpha   90.00
_cell.angle_beta   90.00
_cell.angle_gamma   90.00
#
_symmetry.space_group_name_H-M   'P 1'
#
loop_
_entity.id
_entity.type
_entity.pdbx_description
1 polymer ?
#
loop_
_entity_poly.entity_id
_entity_poly.type
_entity_poly.pdbx_seq_one_letter_code
_entity_poly.pdbx_strand_id
1 'polypeptide(L)' 'MDEVYYKAVDQMEKLGVCREYMLGWIGGYLGNPTIEEQRSSEGYEAGYADGEGRETGNFETWAKGS' A
#
# COMPACT_ATOMS: atom_id res chain seq x y z
N MET A 1 -4.02 -18.77 -5.45
CA MET A 1 -4.50 -17.38 -5.27
C MET A 1 -3.94 -16.91 -3.94
N ASP A 2 -3.23 -15.80 -3.88
CA ASP A 2 -2.58 -15.35 -2.64
C ASP A 2 -3.61 -14.69 -1.72
N GLU A 3 -4.11 -15.44 -0.74
CA GLU A 3 -5.16 -14.97 0.18
C GLU A 3 -4.76 -13.73 0.99
N VAL A 4 -3.47 -13.55 1.30
CA VAL A 4 -3.00 -12.41 2.09
C VAL A 4 -3.12 -11.14 1.27
N TYR A 5 -2.67 -11.20 0.02
CA TYR A 5 -2.80 -10.10 -0.94
C TYR A 5 -4.25 -9.63 -1.09
N TYR A 6 -5.18 -10.54 -1.38
CA TYR A 6 -6.58 -10.15 -1.61
C TYR A 6 -7.25 -9.61 -0.36
N LYS A 7 -6.96 -10.18 0.83
CA LYS A 7 -7.50 -9.65 2.09
C LYS A 7 -6.96 -8.26 2.41
N ALA A 8 -5.67 -8.01 2.16
CA ALA A 8 -5.07 -6.71 2.40
C ALA A 8 -5.63 -5.64 1.45
N VAL A 9 -5.77 -5.94 0.16
CA VAL A 9 -6.37 -5.00 -0.82
C VAL A 9 -7.84 -4.72 -0.48
N ASP A 10 -8.64 -5.75 -0.20
CA ASP A 10 -10.04 -5.59 0.23
C ASP A 10 -10.17 -4.75 1.52
N GLN A 11 -9.26 -4.94 2.48
CA GLN A 11 -9.22 -4.13 3.70
C GLN A 11 -8.87 -2.67 3.41
N MET A 12 -7.85 -2.39 2.59
CA MET A 12 -7.47 -1.03 2.21
C MET A 12 -8.61 -0.30 1.46
N GLU A 13 -9.31 -1.00 0.56
CA GLU A 13 -10.48 -0.47 -0.15
C GLU A 13 -11.62 -0.11 0.81
N LYS A 14 -11.94 -1.01 1.76
CA LYS A 14 -12.99 -0.80 2.77
C LYS A 14 -12.68 0.35 3.73
N LEU A 15 -11.40 0.52 4.09
CA LEU A 15 -10.94 1.60 4.96
C LEU A 15 -10.81 2.93 4.21
N GLY A 16 -10.93 2.96 2.89
CA GLY A 16 -10.74 4.20 2.11
C GLY A 16 -9.30 4.71 2.15
N VAL A 17 -8.33 3.78 2.20
CA VAL A 17 -6.90 4.08 2.17
C VAL A 17 -6.55 4.91 0.94
N CYS A 18 -5.66 5.88 1.10
CA CYS A 18 -5.25 6.74 0.00
C CYS A 18 -4.62 5.90 -1.12
N ARG A 19 -4.83 6.37 -2.36
CA ARG A 19 -4.48 5.61 -3.56
C ARG A 19 -2.97 5.44 -3.68
N GLU A 20 -2.22 6.46 -3.31
CA GLU A 20 -0.76 6.49 -3.35
C GLU A 20 -0.17 5.39 -2.46
N TYR A 21 -0.65 5.27 -1.22
CA TYR A 21 -0.23 4.22 -0.30
C TYR A 21 -0.63 2.82 -0.77
N MET A 22 -1.87 2.64 -1.22
CA MET A 22 -2.34 1.35 -1.73
C MET A 22 -1.52 0.87 -2.94
N LEU A 23 -1.18 1.77 -3.86
CA LEU A 23 -0.32 1.45 -5.01
C LEU A 23 1.10 1.09 -4.60
N GLY A 24 1.67 1.80 -3.62
CA GLY A 24 2.95 1.45 -3.02
C GLY A 24 2.91 0.04 -2.44
N TRP A 25 1.93 -0.24 -1.59
CA TRP A 25 1.78 -1.54 -0.93
C TRP A 25 1.67 -2.70 -1.90
N ILE A 26 0.84 -2.56 -2.95
CA ILE A 26 0.74 -3.56 -4.01
C ILE A 26 2.09 -3.75 -4.72
N GLY A 27 2.79 -2.65 -5.02
CA GLY A 27 4.11 -2.67 -5.65
C GLY A 27 5.15 -3.43 -4.83
N GLY A 28 5.27 -3.10 -3.54
CA GLY A 28 6.20 -3.75 -2.62
C GLY A 28 5.86 -5.22 -2.40
N TYR A 29 4.57 -5.56 -2.24
CA TYR A 29 4.12 -6.95 -2.06
C TYR A 29 4.49 -7.84 -3.25
N LEU A 30 4.39 -7.31 -4.47
CA LEU A 30 4.72 -8.02 -5.70
C LEU A 30 6.22 -7.99 -6.05
N GLY A 31 7.03 -7.21 -5.32
CA GLY A 31 8.45 -7.00 -5.63
C GLY A 31 8.67 -6.27 -6.95
N ASN A 32 7.76 -5.36 -7.31
CA ASN A 32 7.90 -4.54 -8.51
C ASN A 32 9.02 -3.50 -8.32
N PRO A 33 9.74 -3.08 -9.36
CA PRO A 33 10.64 -1.94 -9.25
C PRO A 33 9.90 -0.69 -8.73
N THR A 34 10.57 0.09 -7.87
CA THR A 34 10.03 1.38 -7.41
C THR A 34 9.87 2.34 -8.60
N ILE A 35 8.90 3.24 -8.49
CA ILE A 35 8.72 4.32 -9.47
C ILE A 35 9.84 5.35 -9.34
N GLU A 36 10.05 6.17 -10.38
CA GLU A 36 11.09 7.19 -10.35
C GLU A 36 10.86 8.17 -9.18
N GLU A 37 11.92 8.52 -8.42
CA GLU A 37 11.85 9.37 -7.22
C GLU A 37 11.03 10.66 -7.42
N GLN A 38 11.15 11.28 -8.60
CA GLN A 38 10.42 12.50 -8.97
C GLN A 38 8.89 12.31 -9.09
N ARG A 39 8.43 11.08 -9.29
CA ARG A 39 7.02 10.69 -9.36
C ARG A 39 6.54 10.06 -8.05
N SER A 40 7.45 9.78 -7.14
CA SER A 40 7.11 9.18 -5.87
C SER A 40 6.52 10.20 -4.90
N SER A 41 5.76 9.68 -3.94
CA SER A 41 5.13 10.45 -2.88
C SER A 41 5.39 9.76 -1.55
N GLU A 42 5.28 10.51 -0.45
CA GLU A 42 5.42 9.94 0.89
C GLU A 42 4.51 8.73 1.12
N GLY A 43 3.26 8.81 0.66
CA GLY A 43 2.31 7.70 0.73
C GLY A 43 2.76 6.49 -0.07
N TYR A 44 3.27 6.69 -1.29
CA TYR A 44 3.77 5.58 -2.11
C TYR A 44 4.97 4.90 -1.47
N GLU A 45 5.99 5.65 -1.02
CA GLU A 45 7.19 5.08 -0.38
C GLU A 45 6.84 4.32 0.89
N ALA A 46 5.98 4.89 1.74
CA ALA A 46 5.49 4.23 2.95
C ALA A 46 4.73 2.95 2.63
N GLY A 47 3.82 3.00 1.64
CA GLY A 47 3.09 1.84 1.16
C GLY A 47 4.04 0.77 0.63
N TYR A 48 5.02 1.13 -0.18
CA TYR A 48 5.96 0.20 -0.78
C TYR A 48 6.78 -0.55 0.27
N ALA A 49 7.34 0.16 1.26
CA ALA A 49 8.06 -0.46 2.37
C ALA A 49 7.17 -1.42 3.18
N ASP A 50 5.94 -1.00 3.50
CA ASP A 50 4.97 -1.85 4.20
C ASP A 50 4.57 -3.07 3.35
N GLY A 51 4.44 -2.92 2.03
CA GLY A 51 4.13 -3.98 1.09
C GLY A 51 5.22 -5.04 1.02
N GLU A 52 6.50 -4.63 0.94
CA GLU A 52 7.65 -5.56 1.00
C GLU A 52 7.66 -6.35 2.31
N GLY A 53 7.31 -5.69 3.43
CA GLY A 53 7.17 -6.30 4.75
C GLY A 53 5.88 -7.07 4.97
N ARG A 54 4.90 -6.96 4.08
CA ARG A 54 3.52 -7.48 4.23
C ARG A 54 2.81 -6.93 5.47
N GLU A 55 3.13 -5.70 5.87
CA GLU A 55 2.55 -5.01 7.01
C GLU A 55 1.13 -4.50 6.67
N THR A 56 0.18 -4.67 7.58
CA THR A 56 -1.22 -4.28 7.39
C THR A 56 -1.75 -3.37 8.51
N GLY A 57 -0.98 -3.18 9.58
CA GLY A 57 -1.34 -2.36 10.74
C GLY A 57 -1.35 -0.85 10.47
N ASN A 58 -0.73 -0.39 9.38
CA ASN A 58 -0.65 1.03 9.06
C ASN A 58 -1.80 1.52 8.17
N PHE A 59 -2.70 0.65 7.73
CA PHE A 59 -3.78 1.03 6.79
C PHE A 59 -4.66 2.15 7.32
N GLU A 60 -5.01 2.13 8.61
CA GLU A 60 -5.84 3.18 9.23
C GLU A 60 -5.15 4.54 9.26
N THR A 61 -3.82 4.58 9.38
CA THR A 61 -3.02 5.82 9.33
C THR A 61 -3.12 6.49 7.96
N TRP A 62 -3.29 5.70 6.91
CA TRP A 62 -3.38 6.15 5.52
C TRP A 62 -4.81 6.17 4.95
N ALA A 63 -5.80 5.80 5.75
CA ALA A 63 -7.21 6.03 5.44
C ALA A 63 -7.43 7.54 5.23
N LYS A 64 -8.02 7.94 4.10
CA LYS A 64 -8.46 9.32 3.93
C LYS A 64 -9.47 9.60 5.03
N GLY A 65 -9.17 10.58 5.90
CA GLY A 65 -9.99 10.93 7.05
C GLY A 65 -11.48 10.97 6.71
N SER A 66 -12.28 10.39 7.62
CA SER A 66 -13.71 10.64 7.78
C SER A 66 -14.08 12.11 7.67
#